data_AF-A0A0Q8L0C7-F1
#
_entry.id   AF-A0A0Q8L0C7-F1
#
_cell.length_a   1.000
_cell.length_b   1.000
_cell.length_c   1.000
_cell.angle_alpha   90.00
_cell.angle_beta   90.00
_cell.angle_gamma   90.00
#
_symmetry.space_group_name_H-M   'P 1'
#
loop_
_entity.id
_entity.type
_entity.pdbx_description
1 polymer ?
#
loop_
_entity_poly.entity_id
_entity_poly.type
_entity_poly.pdbx_seq_one_letter_code
_entity_poly.pdbx_strand_id
1 'polypeptide(L)' 'MLGILGSGGSAEIDAGHYSELDLMGFANSVKEGATLRIVNSVRLSALARTGLASTGKGRVMLA' A
#
# COMPACT_ATOMS: atom_id res chain seq x y z
N MET A 1 7.67 -9.65 -8.13
CA MET A 1 6.20 -9.51 -8.06
C MET A 1 5.79 -9.98 -6.68
N LEU A 2 5.40 -9.06 -5.78
CA LEU A 2 4.84 -9.43 -4.48
C LEU A 2 3.50 -10.12 -4.75
N GLY A 3 3.55 -11.44 -4.93
CA GLY A 3 2.37 -12.28 -4.81
C GLY A 3 1.86 -12.19 -3.38
N ILE A 4 0.59 -12.51 -3.18
CA ILE A 4 -0.10 -12.56 -1.88
C ILE A 4 -0.75 -11.23 -1.46
N LEU A 5 -1.72 -10.79 -2.25
CA LEU A 5 -2.97 -10.23 -1.70
C LEU A 5 -4.11 -11.02 -2.34
N GLY A 6 -4.26 -12.28 -1.90
CA GLY A 6 -5.48 -13.04 -2.16
C GLY A 6 -6.67 -12.38 -1.46
N SER A 7 -7.88 -12.67 -1.91
CA SER A 7 -9.12 -12.17 -1.29
C SER A 7 -9.12 -12.50 0.22
N GLY A 8 -8.96 -11.48 1.07
CA GLY A 8 -8.87 -11.64 2.54
C GLY A 8 -7.45 -11.64 3.15
N GLY A 9 -6.39 -11.48 2.35
CA GLY A 9 -5.01 -11.45 2.85
C GLY A 9 -4.59 -10.09 3.43
N SER A 10 -3.58 -10.09 4.31
CA SER A 10 -2.91 -8.87 4.79
C SER A 10 -1.44 -8.90 4.40
N ALA A 11 -0.92 -7.78 3.89
CA ALA A 11 0.50 -7.59 3.63
C ALA A 11 1.02 -6.35 4.37
N GLU A 12 2.29 -6.39 4.79
CA GLU A 12 2.99 -5.24 5.36
C GLU A 12 4.20 -4.90 4.50
N ILE A 13 4.40 -3.61 4.20
CA ILE A 13 5.52 -3.12 3.39
C ILE A 13 6.15 -1.92 4.09
N ASP A 14 7.48 -1.90 4.17
CA ASP A 14 8.23 -0.76 4.69
C ASP A 14 8.46 0.28 3.59
N ALA A 15 7.87 1.46 3.74
CA ALA A 15 8.00 2.57 2.80
C ALA A 15 9.44 3.06 2.61
N GLY A 16 10.34 2.81 3.56
CA GLY A 16 11.74 3.20 3.47
C GLY A 16 12.54 2.46 2.39
N HIS A 17 12.02 1.33 1.89
CA HIS A 17 12.70 0.47 0.91
C HIS A 17 12.20 0.63 -0.52
N TYR A 18 11.17 1.45 -0.74
CA TYR A 18 10.49 1.57 -2.03
C TYR A 18 10.27 3.03 -2.42
N SER A 19 10.21 3.29 -3.73
CA SER A 19 9.82 4.62 -4.20
C SER A 19 8.32 4.86 -3.99
N GLU A 20 7.88 6.12 -3.97
CA GLU A 20 6.45 6.45 -3.91
C GLU A 20 5.66 5.81 -5.07
N LEU A 21 6.30 5.65 -6.23
CA LEU A 21 5.70 5.07 -7.43
C LEU A 21 5.52 3.54 -7.29
N ASP A 22 6.47 2.85 -6.66
CA ASP A 22 6.36 1.42 -6.34
C ASP A 22 5.24 1.17 -5.32
N LEU A 23 5.18 2.00 -4.27
CA LEU A 23 4.14 1.92 -3.26
C LEU A 23 2.74 2.11 -3.86
N MET A 24 2.61 3.05 -4.79
CA MET A 24 1.39 3.26 -5.59
C MET A 24 1.02 2.02 -6.43
N GLY A 25 2.01 1.34 -7.00
CA GLY A 25 1.81 0.07 -7.70
C GLY A 25 1.28 -1.02 -6.77
N PHE A 26 1.84 -1.13 -5.56
CA PHE A 26 1.37 -2.09 -4.56
C PHE A 26 -0.05 -1.79 -4.08
N ALA A 27 -0.34 -0.52 -3.76
CA ALA A 27 -1.67 -0.07 -3.37
C ALA A 27 -2.74 -0.39 -4.44
N ASN A 28 -2.43 -0.18 -5.72
CA ASN A 28 -3.33 -0.53 -6.82
C ASN A 28 -3.52 -2.04 -7.01
N SER A 29 -2.56 -2.86 -6.58
CA SER A 29 -2.65 -4.32 -6.66
C SER A 29 -3.49 -4.94 -5.52
N VAL A 30 -3.86 -4.15 -4.50
CA VAL A 30 -4.68 -4.62 -3.37
C VAL A 30 -6.09 -4.97 -3.84
N LYS A 31 -6.42 -6.26 -3.74
CA LYS A 31 -7.74 -6.80 -4.08
C LYS A 31 -8.77 -6.49 -3.00
N GLU A 32 -10.04 -6.57 -3.39
CA GLU A 32 -11.17 -6.41 -2.47
C GLU A 32 -11.09 -7.41 -1.31
N GLY A 33 -11.36 -6.94 -0.10
CA GLY A 33 -11.23 -7.70 1.13
C GLY A 33 -9.80 -7.90 1.63
N ALA A 34 -8.77 -7.54 0.85
CA ALA A 34 -7.39 -7.58 1.31
C ALA A 34 -6.97 -6.26 1.97
N THR A 35 -5.97 -6.31 2.85
CA THR A 35 -5.41 -5.14 3.54
C THR A 35 -3.91 -5.02 3.24
N LEU A 36 -3.47 -3.81 2.92
CA LEU A 36 -2.06 -3.47 2.80
C LEU A 36 -1.70 -2.44 3.87
N ARG A 37 -0.74 -2.79 4.72
CA ARG A 37 -0.18 -1.89 5.73
C ARG A 37 1.18 -1.37 5.25
N ILE A 38 1.30 -0.06 5.13
CA ILE A 38 2.55 0.61 4.74
C ILE A 38 3.11 1.25 6.01
N VAL A 39 4.22 0.72 6.51
CA VAL A 39 4.90 1.22 7.72
C VAL A 39 6.03 2.17 7.34
N ASN A 40 6.53 2.95 8.31
CA ASN A 40 7.57 3.96 8.11
C ASN A 40 7.17 5.02 7.05
N SER A 41 5.87 5.29 6.94
CA SER A 41 5.27 6.20 5.96
C SER A 41 5.56 7.70 6.21
N VAL A 42 6.31 8.02 7.27
CA VAL A 42 6.66 9.38 7.70
C VAL A 42 7.35 10.21 6.62
N ARG A 43 8.13 9.56 5.75
CA ARG A 43 8.90 10.20 4.67
C ARG A 43 8.08 10.49 3.41
N LEU A 44 6.87 9.93 3.32
CA LEU A 44 6.01 10.11 2.15
C LEU A 44 5.44 11.52 2.11
N SER A 45 5.37 12.10 0.92
CA SER A 45 4.70 13.37 0.71
C SER A 45 3.22 13.28 1.06
N ALA A 46 2.59 14.42 1.40
CA ALA A 46 1.15 14.46 1.65
C ALA A 46 0.35 13.95 0.44
N LEU A 47 0.81 14.30 -0.78
CA LEU A 47 0.22 13.83 -2.03
C LEU A 47 0.31 12.31 -2.16
N ALA A 48 1.47 11.71 -1.88
CA ALA A 48 1.63 10.26 -1.93
C ALA A 48 0.74 9.55 -0.90
N ARG A 49 0.62 10.08 0.32
CA ARG A 49 -0.28 9.52 1.33
C ARG A 49 -1.74 9.57 0.90
N THR A 50 -2.19 10.69 0.33
CA THR A 50 -3.55 10.79 -0.23
C THR A 50 -3.74 9.82 -1.39
N GLY A 51 -2.77 9.73 -2.31
CA GLY A 51 -2.78 8.79 -3.42
C GLY A 51 -2.92 7.33 -2.96
N LEU A 52 -2.07 6.90 -2.02
CA LEU A 52 -2.09 5.54 -1.45
C LEU A 52 -3.38 5.22 -0.71
N ALA A 53 -3.94 6.18 0.05
CA ALA A 53 -5.21 5.99 0.74
C ALA A 53 -6.41 5.96 -0.22
N SER A 54 -6.29 6.59 -1.39
CA SER A 54 -7.35 6.68 -2.40
C SER A 54 -7.33 5.55 -3.43
N THR A 55 -6.34 4.66 -3.39
CA THR A 55 -6.08 3.65 -4.44
C THR A 55 -6.36 2.22 -3.96
N GLY A 56 -6.67 1.36 -4.94
CA GLY A 56 -6.97 -0.06 -4.71
C GLY A 56 -8.44 -0.36 -4.45
N LYS A 57 -8.81 -1.63 -4.57
CA LYS A 57 -10.15 -2.13 -4.20
C LYS A 57 -10.22 -2.64 -2.75
N GLY A 58 -9.06 -2.85 -2.13
CA GLY A 58 -8.94 -3.21 -0.72
C GLY A 58 -8.58 -2.02 0.17
N ARG A 59 -8.19 -2.30 1.41
CA ARG A 59 -7.87 -1.26 2.40
C ARG A 59 -6.36 -1.03 2.45
N VAL A 60 -5.93 0.22 2.28
CA VAL A 60 -4.55 0.64 2.51
C VAL A 60 -4.47 1.39 3.84
N MET A 61 -3.57 0.98 4.72
CA MET A 61 -3.33 1.61 6.02
C MET A 61 -1.91 2.16 6.06
N LEU A 62 -1.79 3.45 6.37
CA LEU A 62 -0.51 4.13 6.54
C LEU A 62 -0.20 4.18 8.05
N ALA A 63 0.96 3.67 8.44
CA ALA A 63 1.45 3.64 9.82
C ALA A 63 2.84 4.28 9.96
#